data_AF-A0A329R040-F1
#
_entry.id   AF-A0A329R040-F1
#
_cell.length_a   1.000
_cell.length_b   1.000
_cell.length_c   1.000
_cell.angle_alpha   90.00
_cell.angle_beta   90.00
_cell.angle_gamma   90.00
#
_symmetry.space_group_name_H-M   'P 1'
#
loop_
_entity.id
_entity.type
_entity.pdbx_description
1 polymer ?
#
loop_
_entity_poly.entity_id
_entity_poly.type
_entity_poly.pdbx_seq_one_letter_code
_entity_poly.pdbx_strand_id
1 'polypeptide(L)'
;MMNESETTASDTEPVVENAVQTVRDRFGASGLRTLIALANRELARVEQAEASLAILDEQEPVAEPTSEPLDAADTQAWLAYTEIERE
;
A
#
# COMPACT_ATOMS: atom_id res chain seq x y z
N MET A 1 -36.30 -2.51 20.50
CA MET A 1 -35.53 -3.76 20.70
C MET A 1 -34.44 -3.78 19.65
N MET A 2 -33.24 -3.31 19.99
CA MET A 2 -32.06 -3.54 19.17
C MET A 2 -31.31 -4.66 19.89
N ASN A 3 -31.52 -5.89 19.41
CA ASN A 3 -30.76 -7.04 19.84
C ASN A 3 -29.29 -6.74 19.59
N GLU A 4 -28.53 -6.71 20.68
CA GLU A 4 -27.35 -7.56 20.86
C GLU A 4 -26.65 -7.93 19.55
N SER A 5 -25.68 -7.10 19.13
CA SER A 5 -24.51 -7.65 18.47
C SER A 5 -23.71 -8.40 19.53
N GLU A 6 -24.25 -9.55 19.85
CA GLU A 6 -23.67 -10.64 20.61
C GLU A 6 -22.26 -10.89 20.07
N THR A 7 -21.30 -10.78 20.99
CA THR A 7 -19.86 -11.02 20.87
C THR A 7 -19.45 -11.83 19.63
N THR A 8 -18.81 -11.20 18.64
CA THR A 8 -18.07 -11.96 17.62
C THR A 8 -16.86 -12.56 18.33
N ALA A 9 -16.99 -13.82 18.73
CA ALA A 9 -15.87 -14.65 19.12
C ALA A 9 -14.78 -14.50 18.04
N SER A 10 -13.69 -13.81 18.40
CA SER A 10 -12.38 -13.80 17.74
C SER A 10 -12.38 -14.34 16.30
N ASP A 11 -12.51 -13.46 15.30
CA ASP A 11 -12.16 -13.75 13.89
C ASP A 11 -10.62 -13.90 13.74
N THR A 12 -9.98 -14.64 14.64
CA THR A 12 -8.56 -14.93 14.55
C THR A 12 -8.40 -16.17 13.70
N GLU A 13 -7.69 -16.03 12.59
CA GLU A 13 -7.30 -17.14 11.71
C GLU A 13 -6.70 -18.29 12.55
N PRO A 14 -7.18 -19.55 12.40
CA PRO A 14 -6.73 -20.68 13.22
C PRO A 14 -5.21 -20.91 13.22
N VAL A 15 -4.54 -20.50 12.15
CA VAL A 15 -3.07 -20.55 12.05
C VAL A 15 -2.39 -19.60 13.03
N VAL A 16 -2.96 -18.42 13.26
CA VAL A 16 -2.45 -17.42 14.20
C VAL A 16 -2.63 -17.91 15.63
N GLU A 17 -3.79 -18.47 15.95
CA GLU A 17 -4.06 -19.08 17.26
C GLU A 17 -3.06 -20.20 17.56
N ASN A 18 -2.81 -21.08 16.58
CA ASN A 18 -1.83 -22.17 16.71
C ASN A 18 -0.40 -21.65 16.91
N ALA A 19 -0.01 -20.59 16.19
CA ALA A 19 1.31 -19.98 16.35
C ALA A 19 1.48 -19.38 17.75
N VAL A 20 0.48 -18.65 18.25
CA VAL A 20 0.48 -18.10 19.63
C VAL A 20 0.56 -19.22 20.65
N GLN A 21 -0.21 -20.29 20.46
CA GLN A 21 -0.21 -21.48 21.30
C GLN A 21 1.17 -22.14 21.35
N THR A 22 1.81 -22.32 20.19
CA THR A 22 3.16 -22.89 20.09
C THR A 22 4.20 -22.03 20.82
N VAL A 23 4.12 -20.71 20.69
CA VAL A 23 5.01 -19.78 21.40
C VAL A 23 4.80 -19.88 22.91
N ARG A 24 3.54 -19.91 23.36
CA ARG A 24 3.20 -20.08 24.78
C ARG A 24 3.77 -21.37 25.34
N ASP A 25 3.58 -22.48 24.64
CA ASP A 25 3.94 -23.80 25.14
C ASP A 25 5.46 -23.98 25.20
N ARG A 26 6.20 -23.34 24.28
CA ARG A 26 7.67 -23.43 24.21
C ARG A 26 8.40 -22.41 25.09
N PHE A 27 7.87 -21.21 25.23
CA PHE A 27 8.58 -20.07 25.85
C PHE A 27 7.84 -19.43 27.03
N GLY A 28 6.63 -19.91 27.33
CA GLY A 28 5.80 -19.43 28.43
C GLY A 28 5.44 -17.95 28.31
N ALA A 29 5.17 -17.33 29.47
CA ALA A 29 4.79 -15.92 29.54
C ALA A 29 5.85 -14.96 28.99
N SER A 30 7.14 -15.31 29.06
CA SER A 30 8.19 -14.46 28.49
C SER A 30 8.09 -14.39 26.97
N GLY A 31 7.90 -15.52 26.29
CA GLY A 31 7.74 -15.56 24.84
C GLY A 31 6.50 -14.81 24.37
N LEU A 32 5.38 -14.92 25.10
CA LEU A 32 4.17 -14.15 24.78
C LEU A 32 4.37 -12.64 24.90
N ARG A 33 5.07 -12.17 25.93
CA ARG A 33 5.40 -10.73 26.05
C ARG A 33 6.26 -10.25 24.88
N THR A 34 7.25 -11.04 24.46
CA THR A 34 8.05 -10.73 23.28
C THR A 34 7.21 -10.73 22.00
N LEU A 35 6.30 -11.68 21.84
CA LEU A 35 5.40 -11.76 20.69
C LEU A 35 4.47 -10.54 20.62
N ILE A 36 3.92 -10.09 21.76
CA ILE A 36 3.11 -8.87 21.83
C ILE A 36 3.93 -7.64 21.45
N ALA A 37 5.16 -7.53 21.97
CA ALA A 37 6.04 -6.40 21.63
C ALA A 37 6.38 -6.37 20.13
N LEU A 38 6.56 -7.55 19.52
CA LEU A 38 6.77 -7.66 18.07
C LEU A 38 5.51 -7.27 17.29
N ALA A 39 4.34 -7.80 17.66
CA ALA A 39 3.07 -7.48 17.01
C ALA A 39 2.79 -5.97 17.04
N ASN A 40 2.99 -5.32 18.19
CA ASN A 40 2.84 -3.87 18.31
C ASN A 40 3.79 -3.08 17.40
N ARG A 41 5.03 -3.57 17.22
CA ARG A 41 5.99 -2.93 16.30
C ARG A 41 5.54 -3.06 14.85
N GLU A 42 5.05 -4.23 14.44
CA GLU A 42 4.58 -4.42 13.06
C GLU A 42 3.30 -3.62 12.79
N LEU A 43 2.37 -3.53 13.75
CA LEU A 43 1.20 -2.65 13.64
C LEU A 43 1.61 -1.19 13.42
N ALA A 44 2.55 -0.67 14.22
CA ALA A 44 3.03 0.70 14.05
C ALA A 44 3.69 0.94 12.67
N ARG A 45 4.34 -0.08 12.09
CA ARG A 45 4.91 0.01 10.73
C ARG A 45 3.83 0.02 9.66
N VAL A 46 2.78 -0.78 9.82
CA VAL A 46 1.62 -0.79 8.92
C VAL A 46 0.95 0.58 8.95
N GLU A 47 0.67 1.12 10.14
CA GLU A 47 0.10 2.47 10.30
C GLU A 47 0.96 3.54 9.63
N GLN A 48 2.29 3.46 9.77
CA GLN A 48 3.20 4.39 9.08
C GLN A 48 3.17 4.22 7.55
N ALA A 49 3.09 2.99 7.06
CA ALA A 49 3.00 2.71 5.63
C ALA A 49 1.68 3.22 5.04
N GLU A 50 0.57 3.01 5.75
CA GLU A 50 -0.75 3.53 5.37
C GLU A 50 -0.76 5.06 5.35
N ALA A 51 -0.19 5.72 6.36
CA ALA A 51 -0.05 7.18 6.37
C ALA A 51 0.79 7.67 5.18
N SER A 52 1.84 6.93 4.81
CA SER A 52 2.68 7.28 3.65
C SER A 52 1.95 7.11 2.32
N LEU A 53 1.10 6.08 2.20
CA LEU A 53 0.25 5.86 1.03
C LEU A 53 -0.84 6.92 0.92
N ALA A 54 -1.47 7.31 2.03
CA ALA A 54 -2.47 8.38 2.04
C ALA A 54 -1.89 9.71 1.53
N ILE A 55 -0.64 10.04 1.88
CA ILE A 55 0.06 11.23 1.36
C ILE A 55 0.25 11.16 -0.15
N LEU A 56 0.51 9.97 -0.72
CA LEU A 56 0.65 9.79 -2.17
C LEU A 56 -0.70 9.88 -2.90
N ASP A 57 -1.79 9.41 -2.29
CA ASP A 57 -3.14 9.55 -2.84
C ASP A 57 -3.64 11.01 -2.80
N GLU A 58 -3.22 11.79 -1.80
CA GLU A 58 -3.49 13.24 -1.71
C GLU A 58 -2.63 14.08 -2.66
N GLN A 59 -1.54 13.52 -3.18
CA GLN A 59 -0.82 14.10 -4.32
C GLN A 59 -1.58 13.79 -5.60
N GLU A 60 -2.57 14.65 -5.92
CA GLU A 60 -3.16 14.77 -7.25
C GLU A 60 -2.09 14.65 -8.35
N PRO A 61 -2.42 14.06 -9.52
CA PRO A 61 -1.44 13.78 -10.56
C PRO A 61 -0.68 15.06 -10.89
N VAL A 62 0.65 14.93 -10.87
CA VAL A 62 1.59 15.94 -11.37
C VAL A 62 0.95 16.59 -12.59
N ALA A 63 0.68 17.90 -12.47
CA ALA A 63 0.09 18.72 -13.50
C ALA A 63 0.60 18.29 -14.87
N GLU A 64 -0.35 18.08 -15.80
CA GLU A 64 -0.07 17.79 -17.21
C GLU A 64 1.16 18.58 -17.65
N PRO A 65 2.11 17.96 -18.39
CA PRO A 65 3.25 18.70 -18.90
C PRO A 65 2.70 19.93 -19.59
N THR A 66 2.98 21.10 -19.00
CA THR A 66 2.63 22.39 -19.54
C THR A 66 2.96 22.32 -21.01
N SER A 67 1.96 22.55 -21.84
CA SER A 67 2.11 22.60 -23.28
C SER A 67 3.19 23.64 -23.59
N GLU A 68 4.45 23.21 -23.64
CA GLU A 68 5.45 23.88 -24.44
C GLU A 68 4.79 24.01 -25.81
N PRO A 69 4.84 25.19 -26.45
CA PRO A 69 4.37 25.28 -27.82
C PRO A 69 5.18 24.22 -28.55
N LEU A 70 4.50 23.15 -29.02
CA LEU A 70 5.08 22.11 -29.86
C LEU A 70 6.04 22.83 -30.79
N ASP A 71 7.34 22.55 -30.69
CA ASP A 71 8.30 23.18 -31.57
C ASP A 71 7.85 22.86 -32.99
N ALA A 72 7.26 23.86 -33.63
CA ALA A 72 6.65 23.68 -34.93
C ALA A 72 7.73 23.21 -35.92
N ALA A 73 9.00 23.50 -35.65
CA ALA A 73 10.13 23.00 -36.43
C ALA A 73 10.21 21.47 -36.41
N ASP A 74 10.08 20.82 -35.25
CA ASP A 74 10.15 19.36 -35.15
C ASP A 74 8.94 18.68 -35.83
N THR A 75 7.77 19.29 -35.72
CA THR A 75 6.57 18.81 -36.42
C THR A 75 6.72 18.95 -37.94
N GLN A 76 7.27 20.07 -38.43
CA GLN A 76 7.51 20.29 -39.86
C GLN A 76 8.63 19.38 -40.40
N ALA A 77 9.68 19.12 -39.60
CA ALA A 77 10.75 18.19 -39.99
C ALA A 77 10.23 16.75 -40.14
N TRP A 78 9.33 16.31 -39.26
CA TRP A 78 8.74 14.97 -39.34
C TRP A 78 7.78 14.80 -40.54
N LEU A 79 6.96 15.83 -40.83
CA LEU A 79 6.11 15.85 -42.03
C LEU A 79 6.95 15.80 -43.31
N ALA A 80 8.02 16.60 -43.40
CA ALA A 80 8.92 16.57 -44.55
C ALA A 80 9.60 15.20 -44.74
N TYR A 81 10.05 14.56 -43.65
CA TYR A 81 10.66 13.23 -43.72
C TYR A 81 9.67 12.17 -44.23
N THR A 82 8.44 12.16 -43.72
CA THR A 82 7.42 11.16 -44.11
C THR A 82 6.84 11.39 -45.50
N GLU A 83 6.93 12.60 -46.05
CA GLU A 83 6.51 12.91 -47.41
C GLU A 83 7.56 12.48 -48.45
N ILE A 84 8.85 12.49 -48.09
CA ILE A 84 9.96 12.01 -48.94
C ILE A 84 9.93 10.47 -49.11
N GLU A 85 9.37 9.72 -48.16
CA GLU A 85 9.26 8.25 -48.27
C GLU A 85 8.07 7.77 -49.11
N ARG A 86 7.25 8.67 -49.67
CA ARG A 86 6.02 8.32 -50.41
C ARG A 86 6.14 8.41 -51.95
N GLU A 87 7.32 8.65 -52.50
CA GLU A 87 7.61 8.59 -53.96
C GLU A 87 8.49 7.39 -54.35
#